data_AF-A0A7Y9I0A1-F1
#
_entry.id   AF-A0A7Y9I0A1-F1
#
_cell.length_a   1.000
_cell.length_b   1.000
_cell.length_c   1.000
_cell.angle_alpha   90.00
_cell.angle_beta   90.00
_cell.angle_gamma   90.00
#
_symmetry.space_group_name_H-M   'P 1'
#
loop_
_entity.id
_entity.type
_entity.pdbx_description
1 polymer ?
#
loop_
_entity_poly.entity_id
_entity_poly.type
_entity_poly.pdbx_seq_one_letter_code
_entity_poly.pdbx_strand_id
1 'polypeptide(L)'
;MKNRIVKTIVLVSVMGLMSYSSMAQNKEPLAVSNAFSARYPSAKLKGWKMKNDTCIAVFNMDKRHYKAYYMTDGTWVKTERNVKHLSTLPWQARVYLKNSKYASWHVDNLAKVQTPYHNMYMVELDNHSGTTSYEGNGDNVTQDLFFNDNGHLVKADQH
;
A
#
# COMPACT_ATOMS: atom_id res chain seq x y z
N MET A 1 -59.58 -30.05 -29.84
CA MET A 1 -59.19 -28.68 -30.28
C MET A 1 -59.14 -27.79 -29.05
N LYS A 2 -58.17 -26.92 -28.74
CA LYS A 2 -56.78 -26.67 -29.14
C LYS A 2 -56.27 -25.69 -28.05
N ASN A 3 -55.07 -25.94 -27.50
CA ASN A 3 -54.11 -25.01 -26.84
C ASN A 3 -54.48 -24.48 -25.42
N ARG A 4 -53.85 -24.90 -24.30
CA ARG A 4 -52.45 -24.79 -23.81
C ARG A 4 -51.89 -23.35 -23.72
N ILE A 5 -51.77 -22.82 -22.50
CA ILE A 5 -50.73 -21.85 -22.13
C ILE A 5 -50.12 -22.28 -20.79
N VAL A 6 -49.01 -23.01 -20.87
CA VAL A 6 -48.09 -23.22 -19.74
C VAL A 6 -47.22 -21.97 -19.68
N LYS A 7 -47.27 -21.20 -18.59
CA LYS A 7 -46.32 -20.10 -18.32
C LYS A 7 -45.11 -20.67 -17.60
N THR A 8 -44.13 -21.07 -18.39
CA THR A 8 -42.78 -21.42 -17.95
C THR A 8 -42.12 -20.17 -17.34
N ILE A 9 -41.77 -20.23 -16.06
CA ILE A 9 -40.77 -19.34 -15.44
C ILE A 9 -39.53 -20.20 -15.22
N VAL A 10 -38.57 -20.11 -16.14
CA VAL A 10 -37.23 -20.69 -15.94
C VAL A 10 -36.42 -19.65 -15.17
N LEU A 11 -36.19 -19.92 -13.89
CA LEU A 11 -35.21 -19.19 -13.09
C LEU A 11 -33.83 -19.79 -13.39
N VAL A 12 -33.11 -19.21 -14.36
CA VAL A 12 -31.70 -19.57 -14.59
C VAL A 12 -30.87 -18.96 -13.48
N SER A 13 -30.62 -19.74 -12.42
CA SER A 13 -29.58 -19.45 -11.43
C SER A 13 -28.21 -19.60 -12.11
N VAL A 14 -27.66 -18.49 -12.60
CA VAL A 14 -26.27 -18.42 -13.08
C VAL A 14 -25.35 -18.66 -11.87
N MET A 15 -24.80 -19.86 -11.82
CA MET A 15 -23.66 -20.21 -10.97
C MET A 15 -22.49 -19.31 -11.36
N GLY A 16 -22.19 -18.33 -10.51
CA GLY A 16 -20.94 -17.58 -10.57
C GLY A 16 -19.79 -18.50 -10.19
N LEU A 17 -19.05 -18.97 -11.19
CA LEU A 17 -17.77 -19.66 -11.03
C LEU A 17 -16.78 -18.73 -10.30
N MET A 18 -16.64 -18.88 -8.98
CA MET A 18 -15.49 -18.33 -8.27
C MET A 18 -14.27 -19.19 -8.60
N SER A 19 -13.39 -18.66 -9.43
CA SER A 19 -12.09 -19.25 -9.72
C SER A 19 -11.21 -19.18 -8.47
N TYR A 20 -11.05 -20.30 -7.76
CA TYR A 20 -10.01 -20.43 -6.75
C TYR A 20 -8.69 -20.75 -7.46
N SER A 21 -7.92 -19.73 -7.81
CA SER A 21 -6.52 -19.92 -8.19
C SER A 21 -5.71 -20.17 -6.91
N SER A 22 -5.41 -21.43 -6.62
CA SER A 22 -4.55 -21.87 -5.53
C SER A 22 -3.08 -21.62 -5.89
N MET A 23 -2.46 -20.64 -5.24
CA MET A 23 -1.01 -20.44 -5.22
C MET A 23 -0.63 -20.15 -3.76
N ALA A 24 0.04 -21.11 -3.11
CA ALA A 24 0.61 -21.08 -1.74
C ALA A 24 0.17 -19.89 -0.85
N GLN A 25 -1.00 -19.99 -0.22
CA GLN A 25 -1.48 -18.95 0.68
C GLN A 25 -0.94 -19.22 2.09
N ASN A 26 0.09 -18.48 2.52
CA ASN A 26 0.25 -18.20 3.95
C ASN A 26 -1.07 -17.56 4.39
N LYS A 27 -1.93 -18.36 5.01
CA LYS A 27 -3.27 -17.92 5.39
C LYS A 27 -3.12 -16.93 6.53
N GLU A 28 -3.38 -15.67 6.22
CA GLU A 28 -3.52 -14.59 7.18
C GLU A 28 -4.57 -14.96 8.26
N PRO A 29 -4.48 -14.41 9.48
CA PRO A 29 -5.52 -14.58 10.48
C PRO A 29 -6.89 -14.12 9.96
N LEU A 30 -7.95 -14.85 10.30
CA LEU A 30 -9.32 -14.55 9.86
C LEU A 30 -9.77 -13.13 10.28
N ALA A 31 -9.33 -12.67 11.44
CA ALA A 31 -9.61 -11.32 11.91
C ALA A 31 -9.04 -10.26 10.95
N VAL A 32 -7.83 -10.48 10.43
CA VAL A 32 -7.15 -9.58 9.50
C VAL A 32 -7.84 -9.60 8.13
N SER A 33 -8.20 -10.77 7.59
CA SER A 33 -8.90 -10.84 6.30
C SER A 33 -10.27 -10.17 6.35
N ASN A 34 -10.99 -10.31 7.48
CA ASN A 34 -12.27 -9.66 7.71
C ASN A 34 -12.13 -8.13 7.83
N ALA A 35 -11.18 -7.66 8.64
CA ALA A 35 -10.90 -6.24 8.80
C ALA A 35 -10.50 -5.58 7.47
N PHE A 36 -9.65 -6.25 6.68
CA PHE A 36 -9.27 -5.79 5.35
C PHE A 36 -10.46 -5.70 4.39
N SER A 37 -11.28 -6.75 4.31
CA SER A 37 -12.44 -6.79 3.41
C SER A 37 -13.47 -5.73 3.78
N ALA A 38 -13.67 -5.48 5.08
CA ALA A 38 -14.56 -4.43 5.56
C ALA A 38 -14.04 -3.02 5.22
N ARG A 39 -12.72 -2.79 5.34
CA ARG A 39 -12.11 -1.48 5.08
C ARG A 39 -11.96 -1.18 3.58
N TYR A 40 -11.68 -2.20 2.77
CA TYR A 40 -11.39 -2.08 1.35
C TYR A 40 -12.27 -3.01 0.49
N PRO A 41 -13.61 -2.82 0.50
CA PRO A 41 -14.54 -3.75 -0.16
C PRO A 41 -14.38 -3.83 -1.69
N SER A 42 -13.78 -2.81 -2.31
CA SER A 42 -13.51 -2.77 -3.75
C SER A 42 -12.07 -3.15 -4.13
N ALA A 43 -11.22 -3.51 -3.15
CA ALA A 43 -9.82 -3.83 -3.41
C ALA A 43 -9.65 -5.18 -4.11
N LYS A 44 -8.75 -5.20 -5.10
CA LYS A 44 -8.21 -6.43 -5.67
C LYS A 44 -6.96 -6.83 -4.89
N LEU A 45 -7.14 -7.68 -3.89
CA LEU A 45 -6.04 -8.28 -3.13
C LEU A 45 -5.08 -9.03 -4.08
N LYS A 46 -3.79 -8.76 -3.93
CA LYS A 46 -2.70 -9.41 -4.68
C LYS A 46 -2.01 -10.49 -3.86
N GLY A 47 -2.04 -10.36 -2.53
CA GLY A 47 -1.53 -11.36 -1.61
C GLY A 47 -1.22 -10.75 -0.24
N TRP A 48 -0.80 -11.62 0.67
CA TRP A 48 -0.39 -11.26 2.02
C TRP A 48 1.11 -11.44 2.20
N LYS A 49 1.69 -10.59 3.05
CA LYS A 49 3.04 -10.79 3.59
C LYS A 49 2.97 -10.77 5.11
N MET A 50 3.76 -11.63 5.75
CA MET A 50 3.94 -11.65 7.19
C MET A 50 5.34 -11.12 7.52
N LYS A 51 5.42 -10.17 8.46
CA LYS A 51 6.69 -9.70 9.02
C LYS A 51 6.49 -9.59 10.53
N ASN A 52 7.02 -10.55 11.29
CA ASN A 52 6.76 -10.71 12.72
C ASN A 52 5.24 -10.70 12.99
N ASP A 53 4.77 -9.91 13.96
CA ASP A 53 3.35 -9.77 14.32
C ASP A 53 2.57 -8.81 13.42
N THR A 54 3.10 -8.46 12.26
CA THR A 54 2.44 -7.59 11.28
C THR A 54 2.04 -8.36 10.03
N CYS A 55 0.75 -8.31 9.70
CA CYS A 55 0.17 -8.78 8.45
C CYS A 55 0.07 -7.63 7.45
N ILE A 56 0.56 -7.81 6.23
CA ILE A 56 0.58 -6.78 5.18
C ILE A 56 -0.26 -7.27 4.00
N ALA A 57 -1.42 -6.66 3.78
CA ALA A 57 -2.20 -6.83 2.57
C ALA A 57 -1.58 -6.02 1.44
N VAL A 58 -1.17 -6.68 0.36
CA VAL A 58 -0.75 -6.02 -0.89
C VAL A 58 -1.93 -6.06 -1.85
N PHE A 59 -2.39 -4.92 -2.34
CA PHE A 59 -3.60 -4.86 -3.15
C PHE A 59 -3.61 -3.69 -4.14
N ASN A 60 -4.49 -3.78 -5.13
CA ASN A 60 -4.79 -2.69 -6.03
C ASN A 60 -6.19 -2.16 -5.80
N MET A 61 -6.34 -0.83 -5.82
CA MET A 61 -7.62 -0.13 -5.73
C MET A 61 -7.51 1.15 -6.54
N ASP A 62 -8.55 1.57 -7.27
CA ASP A 62 -8.54 2.80 -8.08
C ASP A 62 -7.33 2.91 -9.03
N LYS A 63 -6.93 1.79 -9.65
CA LYS A 63 -5.75 1.68 -10.55
C LYS A 63 -4.41 2.04 -9.88
N ARG A 64 -4.33 2.00 -8.55
CA ARG A 64 -3.13 2.30 -7.76
C ARG A 64 -2.76 1.10 -6.87
N HIS A 65 -1.47 1.00 -6.55
CA HIS A 65 -0.91 -0.03 -5.67
C HIS A 65 -0.88 0.44 -4.23
N TYR A 66 -1.31 -0.43 -3.31
CA TYR A 66 -1.36 -0.16 -1.87
C TYR A 66 -0.75 -1.30 -1.05
N LYS A 67 -0.31 -0.95 0.15
CA LYS A 67 -0.01 -1.89 1.24
C LYS A 67 -0.80 -1.47 2.47
N ALA A 68 -1.59 -2.36 3.06
CA ALA A 68 -2.25 -2.11 4.33
C ALA A 68 -1.67 -3.03 5.40
N TYR A 69 -1.28 -2.44 6.53
CA TYR A 69 -0.59 -3.09 7.63
C TYR A 69 -1.60 -3.29 8.76
N TYR A 70 -1.63 -4.50 9.29
CA TYR A 70 -2.51 -4.92 10.38
C TYR A 70 -1.71 -5.67 11.42
N MET A 71 -2.12 -5.55 12.68
CA MET A 71 -1.74 -6.51 13.72
C MET A 71 -2.52 -7.81 13.51
N THR A 72 -2.06 -8.92 14.11
CA THR A 72 -2.66 -10.25 13.95
C THR A 72 -4.10 -10.36 14.46
N ASP A 73 -4.54 -9.47 15.34
CA ASP A 73 -5.91 -9.34 15.84
C ASP A 73 -6.86 -8.60 14.87
N GLY A 74 -6.36 -8.12 13.73
CA GLY A 74 -7.12 -7.35 12.75
C GLY A 74 -7.08 -5.83 12.97
N THR A 75 -6.35 -5.33 13.97
CA THR A 75 -6.18 -3.89 14.19
C THR A 75 -5.42 -3.27 13.02
N TRP A 76 -6.04 -2.27 12.36
CA TRP A 76 -5.42 -1.53 11.27
C TRP A 76 -4.35 -0.56 11.80
N VAL A 77 -3.12 -0.69 11.30
CA VAL A 77 -1.98 0.13 11.70
C VAL A 77 -1.77 1.29 10.74
N LYS A 78 -1.67 0.99 9.44
CA LYS A 78 -1.48 2.00 8.40
C LYS A 78 -1.85 1.51 7.02
N THR A 79 -2.01 2.43 6.09
CA THR A 79 -2.03 2.13 4.66
C THR A 79 -1.10 3.05 3.91
N GLU A 80 -0.26 2.44 3.09
CA GLU A 80 0.68 3.10 2.22
C GLU A 80 0.20 3.02 0.79
N ARG A 81 0.28 4.14 0.09
CA ARG A 81 0.00 4.24 -1.33
C ARG A 81 1.19 4.86 -2.03
N ASN A 82 1.86 4.08 -2.86
CA ASN A 82 3.00 4.57 -3.63
C ASN A 82 2.56 5.73 -4.55
N VAL A 83 3.43 6.73 -4.65
CA VAL A 83 3.35 7.85 -5.58
C VAL A 83 4.67 7.93 -6.32
N LYS A 84 4.64 8.39 -7.57
CA LYS A 84 5.82 8.31 -8.46
C LYS A 84 6.63 9.59 -8.54
N HIS A 85 6.09 10.72 -8.09
CA HIS A 85 6.69 12.03 -8.37
C HIS A 85 6.83 12.86 -7.09
N LEU A 86 8.02 13.42 -6.86
CA LEU A 86 8.29 14.36 -5.76
C LEU A 86 7.40 15.61 -5.81
N SER A 87 6.86 15.96 -6.98
CA SER A 87 5.87 17.03 -7.12
C SER A 87 4.58 16.76 -6.33
N THR A 88 4.32 15.52 -5.93
CA THR A 88 3.17 15.17 -5.07
C THR A 88 3.37 15.54 -3.59
N LEU A 89 4.61 15.79 -3.17
CA LEU A 89 4.92 16.26 -1.82
C LEU A 89 4.41 17.71 -1.61
N PRO A 90 4.19 18.15 -0.38
CA PRO A 90 4.05 19.56 -0.08
C PRO A 90 5.32 20.34 -0.45
N TRP A 91 5.17 21.64 -0.74
CA TRP A 91 6.30 22.50 -1.15
C TRP A 91 7.43 22.49 -0.12
N GLN A 92 7.09 22.64 1.16
CA GLN A 92 8.03 22.70 2.27
C GLN A 92 8.87 21.42 2.38
N ALA A 93 8.28 20.25 2.12
CA ALA A 93 9.01 18.98 2.13
C ALA A 93 10.06 18.92 0.99
N ARG A 94 9.71 19.39 -0.22
CA ARG A 94 10.69 19.47 -1.32
C ARG A 94 11.83 20.43 -1.02
N VAL A 95 11.52 21.58 -0.42
CA VAL A 95 12.54 22.55 0.01
C VAL A 95 13.46 21.95 1.07
N TYR A 96 12.90 21.25 2.05
CA TYR A 96 13.67 20.55 3.08
C TYR A 96 14.63 19.54 2.45
N LEU A 97 14.14 18.67 1.56
CA LEU A 97 14.98 17.67 0.88
C LEU A 97 16.14 18.33 0.13
N LYS A 98 15.86 19.36 -0.66
CA LYS A 98 16.86 20.08 -1.47
C LYS A 98 17.92 20.81 -0.63
N ASN A 99 17.57 21.29 0.56
CA ASN A 99 18.45 22.11 1.40
C ASN A 99 19.07 21.32 2.57
N SER A 100 18.97 20.01 2.56
CA SER A 100 19.48 19.12 3.63
C SER A 100 20.57 18.20 3.09
N LYS A 101 21.14 17.37 3.98
CA LYS A 101 22.08 16.30 3.59
C LYS A 101 21.50 15.31 2.56
N TYR A 102 20.17 15.24 2.47
CA TYR A 102 19.46 14.34 1.56
C TYR A 102 19.40 14.85 0.12
N ALA A 103 19.89 16.06 -0.17
CA ALA A 103 19.84 16.65 -1.51
C ALA A 103 20.57 15.83 -2.58
N SER A 104 21.58 15.06 -2.17
CA SER A 104 22.35 14.16 -3.03
C SER A 104 21.90 12.70 -2.96
N TRP A 105 20.93 12.36 -2.09
CA TRP A 105 20.49 10.99 -1.88
C TRP A 105 19.47 10.59 -2.94
N HIS A 106 19.47 9.31 -3.33
CA HIS A 106 18.49 8.76 -4.25
C HIS A 106 17.15 8.57 -3.54
N VAL A 107 16.05 8.80 -4.26
CA VAL A 107 14.71 8.54 -3.75
C VAL A 107 14.27 7.16 -4.22
N ASP A 108 14.36 6.17 -3.33
CA ASP A 108 13.96 4.79 -3.60
C ASP A 108 12.44 4.64 -3.68
N ASN A 109 11.75 5.30 -2.74
CA ASN A 109 10.31 5.16 -2.61
C ASN A 109 9.66 6.44 -2.12
N LEU A 110 8.44 6.66 -2.57
CA LEU A 110 7.60 7.77 -2.17
C LEU A 110 6.19 7.24 -1.94
N ALA A 111 5.62 7.50 -0.78
CA ALA A 111 4.29 7.04 -0.44
C ALA A 111 3.46 8.11 0.28
N LYS A 112 2.15 8.09 0.07
CA LYS A 112 1.22 8.65 1.05
C LYS A 112 0.93 7.59 2.10
N VAL A 113 1.04 7.95 3.37
CA VAL A 113 0.82 7.07 4.52
C VAL A 113 -0.39 7.58 5.28
N GLN A 114 -1.36 6.70 5.49
CA GLN A 114 -2.52 6.95 6.33
C GLN A 114 -2.39 6.09 7.58
N THR A 115 -2.63 6.69 8.74
CA THR A 115 -2.68 6.03 10.04
C THR A 115 -4.02 6.37 10.70
N PRO A 116 -4.39 5.75 11.84
CA PRO A 116 -5.58 6.14 12.61
C PRO A 116 -5.62 7.62 12.99
N TYR A 117 -4.45 8.26 13.14
CA TYR A 117 -4.34 9.60 13.69
C TYR A 117 -3.98 10.65 12.65
N HIS A 118 -3.12 10.31 11.69
CA HIS A 118 -2.48 11.27 10.79
C HIS A 118 -2.38 10.75 9.36
N ASN A 119 -2.45 11.68 8.40
CA ASN A 119 -1.99 11.49 7.03
C ASN A 119 -0.61 12.12 6.87
N MET A 120 0.26 11.43 6.16
CA MET A 120 1.65 11.82 5.97
C MET A 120 2.13 11.46 4.57
N TYR A 121 3.28 12.01 4.23
CA TYR A 121 4.10 11.60 3.10
C TYR A 121 5.37 10.95 3.62
N MET A 122 5.75 9.82 3.06
CA MET A 122 7.00 9.13 3.35
C MET A 122 7.92 9.21 2.13
N VAL A 123 9.18 9.55 2.35
CA VAL A 123 10.26 9.53 1.37
C VAL A 123 11.33 8.59 1.90
N GLU A 124 11.54 7.46 1.22
CA GLU A 124 12.67 6.55 1.47
C GLU A 124 13.83 7.03 0.62
N LEU A 125 14.96 7.29 1.26
CA LEU A 125 16.17 7.84 0.65
C LEU A 125 17.35 6.90 0.91
N ASP A 126 18.13 6.62 -0.11
CA ASP A 126 19.34 5.80 -0.03
C ASP A 126 20.55 6.61 -0.52
N ASN A 127 21.66 6.50 0.23
CA ASN A 127 22.93 7.15 -0.12
C ASN A 127 23.88 6.25 -0.92
N HIS A 128 23.51 5.00 -1.20
CA HIS A 128 24.32 4.02 -1.91
C HIS A 128 23.76 3.62 -3.27
N SER A 129 22.45 3.44 -3.42
CA SER A 129 21.83 3.00 -4.68
C SER A 129 21.26 4.18 -5.50
N GLY A 130 21.48 4.19 -6.82
CA GLY A 130 20.93 5.17 -7.75
C GLY A 130 21.78 5.35 -9.01
N THR A 131 21.18 5.67 -10.17
CA THR A 131 21.86 5.84 -11.48
C THR A 131 22.75 7.10 -11.58
N THR A 132 23.05 7.72 -10.45
CA THR A 132 23.87 8.91 -10.29
C THR A 132 25.29 8.51 -9.87
N SER A 133 26.25 9.45 -9.93
CA SER A 133 27.69 9.25 -9.64
C SER A 133 28.05 8.77 -8.20
N TYR A 134 27.09 8.22 -7.46
CA TYR A 134 27.16 7.83 -6.06
C TYR A 134 27.22 6.32 -5.86
N GLU A 135 27.11 5.49 -6.91
CA GLU A 135 27.37 4.05 -6.79
C GLU A 135 28.77 3.82 -6.21
N GLY A 136 28.83 3.36 -4.96
CA GLY A 136 30.08 3.02 -4.25
C GLY A 136 30.68 4.07 -3.31
N ASN A 137 30.07 5.25 -3.11
CA ASN A 137 30.62 6.32 -2.26
C ASN A 137 29.81 6.64 -0.97
N GLY A 138 28.70 5.96 -0.71
CA GLY A 138 27.85 6.17 0.47
C GLY A 138 28.02 5.13 1.58
N ASP A 139 27.60 5.50 2.80
CA ASP A 139 27.67 4.66 4.02
C ASP A 139 26.70 3.44 4.02
N ASN A 140 25.99 3.17 2.92
CA ASN A 140 24.91 2.16 2.82
C ASN A 140 23.75 2.42 3.78
N VAL A 141 23.28 3.67 3.83
CA VAL A 141 22.23 4.10 4.74
C VAL A 141 20.94 4.37 3.97
N THR A 142 19.88 3.69 4.38
CA THR A 142 18.50 4.00 3.97
C THR A 142 17.79 4.76 5.08
N GLN A 143 17.13 5.86 4.72
CA GLN A 143 16.40 6.72 5.63
C GLN A 143 14.96 6.94 5.14
N ASP A 144 13.98 6.61 5.99
CA ASP A 144 12.61 7.05 5.81
C ASP A 144 12.37 8.39 6.50
N LEU A 145 11.91 9.37 5.72
CA LEU A 145 11.46 10.68 6.21
C LEU A 145 9.95 10.80 6.09
N PHE A 146 9.30 11.17 7.19
CA PHE A 146 7.86 11.39 7.24
C PHE A 146 7.54 12.87 7.36
N PHE A 147 6.74 13.38 6.44
CA PHE A 147 6.26 14.76 6.41
C PHE A 147 4.76 14.81 6.63
N ASN A 148 4.29 15.79 7.40
CA ASN A 148 2.85 16.06 7.51
C ASN A 148 2.30 16.74 6.24
N ASP A 149 1.00 17.02 6.22
CA ASP A 149 0.33 17.65 5.07
C ASP A 149 0.84 19.07 4.74
N ASN A 150 1.45 19.76 5.71
CA ASN A 150 2.11 21.07 5.51
C ASN A 150 3.56 20.94 5.05
N GLY A 151 4.09 19.71 4.92
CA GLY A 151 5.47 19.44 4.51
C GLY A 151 6.52 19.61 5.59
N HIS A 152 6.12 19.69 6.86
CA HIS A 152 7.07 19.69 7.97
C HIS A 152 7.47 18.25 8.29
N LEU A 153 8.76 18.02 8.52
CA LEU A 153 9.28 16.73 8.96
C LEU A 153 8.74 16.42 10.36
N VAL A 154 8.13 15.24 10.54
CA VAL A 154 7.56 14.78 11.81
C VAL A 154 8.26 13.54 12.36
N LYS A 155 8.93 12.76 11.51
CA LYS A 155 9.67 11.57 11.91
C LYS A 155 10.77 11.25 10.90
N ALA A 156 11.87 10.67 11.38
CA ALA A 156 12.92 10.09 10.56
C ALA A 156 13.34 8.74 11.15
N ASP A 157 13.26 7.66 10.37
CA ASP A 157 13.66 6.31 10.78
C ASP A 157 14.78 5.82 9.86
N GLN A 158 15.86 5.29 10.42
CA GLN A 158 16.97 4.71 9.67
C GLN A 158 16.83 3.18 9.68
N HIS A 159 17.10 2.53 8.55
CA HIS A 159 17.11 1.08 8.40
C HIS A 159 18.50 0.55 8.14
#